data_AF-A0A7Y6PIQ2-F1
#
_entry.id   AF-A0A7Y6PIQ2-F1
#
_cell.length_a   1.000
_cell.length_b   1.000
_cell.length_c   1.000
_cell.angle_alpha   90.00
_cell.angle_beta   90.00
_cell.angle_gamma   90.00
#
_symmetry.space_group_name_H-M   'P 1'
#
loop_
_entity.id
_entity.type
_entity.pdbx_description
1 polymer ?
#
loop_
_entity_poly.entity_id
_entity_poly.type
_entity_poly.pdbx_seq_one_letter_code
_entity_poly.pdbx_strand_id
1 'polypeptide(L)'
;VKLIATATIGFDHIDTEYCRRHGIEVATAAGCNARGVLQYVAAALVRLSRVQAWEPADKTLGIVGVGHVGSLVEAYARTWGFRVVACDPPREEREHGGFLPLE
;
A
#
# COMPACT_ATOMS: atom_id res chain seq x y z
N VAL A 1 -0.55 13.69 29.79
CA VAL A 1 0.16 13.10 28.63
C VAL A 1 0.11 14.11 27.50
N LYS A 2 1.19 14.29 26.74
CA LYS A 2 1.25 15.25 25.62
C LYS A 2 1.42 14.58 24.25
N LEU A 3 1.93 13.36 24.24
CA LEU A 3 2.21 12.56 23.05
C LEU A 3 1.89 11.10 23.33
N ILE A 4 1.25 10.45 22.37
CA ILE A 4 1.09 9.00 22.27
C ILE A 4 1.74 8.57 20.96
N ALA A 5 2.75 7.71 21.04
CA ALA A 5 3.40 7.13 19.88
C ALA A 5 3.14 5.63 19.83
N THR A 6 2.77 5.11 18.66
CA THR A 6 2.57 3.68 18.46
C THR A 6 3.54 3.13 17.42
N ALA A 7 4.15 1.98 17.73
CA ALA A 7 5.00 1.23 16.82
C ALA A 7 4.18 0.39 15.80
N THR A 8 3.08 0.96 15.33
CA THR A 8 2.14 0.34 14.38
C THR A 8 1.82 1.34 13.26
N ILE A 9 1.46 0.81 12.08
CA ILE A 9 1.02 1.65 10.95
C ILE A 9 -0.40 2.17 11.19
N GLY A 10 -1.31 1.24 11.50
CA GLY A 10 -2.69 1.55 11.83
C GLY A 10 -2.80 2.15 13.23
N PHE A 11 -3.85 2.93 13.45
CA PHE A 11 -4.09 3.62 14.72
C PHE A 11 -5.52 3.38 15.23
N ASP A 12 -6.20 2.35 14.72
CA ASP A 12 -7.60 2.02 15.04
C ASP A 12 -7.81 1.77 16.55
N HIS A 13 -6.76 1.34 17.25
CA HIS A 13 -6.74 1.14 18.70
C HIS A 13 -6.54 2.44 19.51
N ILE A 14 -6.42 3.59 18.85
CA ILE A 14 -6.25 4.90 19.49
C ILE A 14 -7.47 5.78 19.19
N ASP A 15 -8.13 6.28 20.24
CA ASP A 15 -9.17 7.32 20.11
C ASP A 15 -8.52 8.67 19.76
N THR A 16 -8.32 8.88 18.46
CA THR A 16 -7.69 10.09 17.92
C THR A 16 -8.52 11.34 18.18
N GLU A 17 -9.84 11.22 18.30
CA GLU A 17 -10.74 12.34 18.55
C GLU A 17 -10.68 12.79 20.02
N TYR A 18 -10.60 11.86 20.97
CA TYR A 18 -10.27 12.18 22.36
C TYR A 18 -8.90 12.87 22.45
N CYS A 19 -7.88 12.31 21.80
CA CYS A 19 -6.52 12.86 21.83
C CYS A 19 -6.50 14.30 21.30
N ARG A 20 -7.15 14.54 20.16
CA ARG A 20 -7.28 15.87 19.54
C ARG A 20 -7.95 16.88 20.48
N ARG A 21 -9.06 16.51 21.13
CA ARG A 21 -9.79 17.39 22.06
C ARG A 21 -8.99 17.76 23.32
N HIS A 22 -8.02 16.93 23.71
CA HIS A 22 -7.21 17.13 24.91
C HIS A 22 -5.78 17.60 24.60
N GLY A 23 -5.49 17.98 23.35
CA GLY A 23 -4.16 18.44 22.95
C GLY A 23 -3.07 17.37 23.10
N ILE A 24 -3.44 16.11 22.90
CA ILE A 24 -2.51 14.97 22.87
C ILE A 24 -2.16 14.68 21.42
N GLU A 25 -0.88 14.81 21.07
CA GLU A 25 -0.38 14.43 19.75
C GLU A 25 -0.36 12.91 19.60
N VAL A 26 -0.69 12.41 18.40
CA VAL A 26 -0.61 10.98 18.06
C VAL A 26 0.37 10.80 16.91
N ALA A 27 1.38 9.94 17.12
CA ALA A 27 2.35 9.56 16.10
C ALA A 27 2.29 8.05 15.82
N THR A 28 2.41 7.69 14.54
CA THR A 28 2.39 6.29 14.09
C THR A 28 3.68 5.94 13.37
N ALA A 29 3.94 4.64 13.23
CA ALA A 29 5.06 4.13 12.45
C ALA A 29 4.62 3.84 11.01
N ALA A 30 3.98 4.81 10.34
CA ALA A 30 3.43 4.64 8.99
C ALA A 30 4.48 4.07 8.01
N GLY A 31 4.09 3.02 7.27
CA GLY A 31 4.96 2.32 6.32
C GLY A 31 6.04 1.40 6.93
N CYS A 32 6.14 1.25 8.27
CA CYS A 32 7.24 0.51 8.90
C CYS A 32 7.39 -0.96 8.45
N ASN A 33 6.30 -1.61 8.07
CA ASN A 33 6.30 -3.01 7.59
C ASN A 33 6.10 -3.14 6.06
N ALA A 34 6.00 -2.03 5.32
CA ALA A 34 5.55 -2.05 3.93
C ALA A 34 6.50 -2.83 3.01
N ARG A 35 7.81 -2.75 3.26
CA ARG A 35 8.82 -3.54 2.52
C ARG A 35 8.71 -5.05 2.77
N GLY A 36 8.29 -5.46 3.97
CA GLY A 36 8.04 -6.87 4.27
C GLY A 36 6.88 -7.43 3.44
N VAL A 37 5.80 -6.65 3.32
CA VAL A 37 4.65 -7.00 2.46
C VAL A 37 5.07 -7.04 0.98
N LEU A 38 5.86 -6.06 0.51
CA LEU A 38 6.43 -6.10 -0.84
C LEU A 38 7.19 -7.41 -1.10
N GLN A 39 8.09 -7.80 -0.20
CA GLN A 39 8.89 -9.01 -0.35
C GLN A 39 8.01 -10.27 -0.41
N TYR A 40 6.96 -10.33 0.42
CA TYR A 40 6.00 -11.42 0.37
C TYR A 40 5.27 -11.49 -0.98
N VAL A 41 4.73 -10.36 -1.47
CA VAL A 41 4.02 -10.31 -2.76
C VAL A 41 4.96 -10.67 -3.92
N ALA A 42 6.18 -10.14 -3.92
CA ALA A 42 7.21 -10.47 -4.91
C ALA A 42 7.50 -11.98 -4.94
N ALA A 43 7.72 -12.60 -3.77
CA ALA A 43 7.96 -14.03 -3.66
C ALA A 43 6.77 -14.86 -4.16
N ALA A 44 5.54 -14.45 -3.84
CA ALA A 44 4.32 -15.11 -4.29
C ALA A 44 4.18 -15.04 -5.83
N LEU A 45 4.38 -13.85 -6.42
CA LEU A 45 4.31 -13.67 -7.87
C LEU A 45 5.38 -14.49 -8.59
N VAL A 46 6.63 -14.52 -8.09
CA VAL A 46 7.71 -15.34 -8.68
C VAL A 46 7.39 -16.83 -8.58
N ARG A 47 6.78 -17.27 -7.48
CA ARG A 47 6.34 -18.66 -7.34
C ARG A 47 5.23 -18.99 -8.35
N LEU A 48 4.24 -18.12 -8.50
CA LEU A 48 3.13 -18.32 -9.42
C LEU A 48 3.59 -18.32 -10.88
N SER A 49 4.50 -17.42 -11.26
CA SER A 49 5.05 -17.35 -12.62
C SER A 49 5.70 -18.66 -13.04
N ARG A 50 6.46 -19.28 -12.11
CA ARG A 50 7.11 -20.58 -12.32
C ARG A 50 6.13 -21.74 -12.37
N VAL A 51 5.16 -21.78 -11.46
CA VAL A 51 4.21 -22.90 -11.37
C VAL A 51 3.24 -22.90 -12.56
N GLN A 52 2.89 -21.72 -13.06
CA GLN A 52 1.90 -21.57 -14.13
C GLN A 52 2.53 -21.25 -15.49
N ALA A 53 3.87 -21.20 -15.57
CA ALA A 53 4.63 -20.95 -16.78
C ALA A 53 4.19 -19.70 -17.56
N TRP A 54 4.13 -18.55 -16.88
CA TRP A 54 3.91 -17.24 -17.50
C TRP A 54 5.03 -16.26 -17.17
N GLU A 55 5.24 -15.29 -18.05
CA GLU A 55 6.13 -14.15 -17.82
C GLU A 55 5.33 -12.90 -17.41
N PRO A 56 5.93 -11.93 -16.69
CA PRO A 56 5.24 -10.71 -16.24
C PRO A 56 4.50 -9.97 -17.37
N ALA A 57 5.08 -9.93 -18.57
CA ALA A 57 4.50 -9.26 -19.74
C ALA A 57 3.19 -9.91 -20.22
N ASP A 58 2.94 -11.18 -19.90
CA ASP A 58 1.73 -11.91 -20.27
C ASP A 58 0.53 -11.55 -19.37
N LYS A 59 0.78 -10.83 -18.27
CA LYS A 59 -0.20 -10.57 -17.21
C LYS A 59 -0.36 -9.07 -16.96
N THR A 60 -1.55 -8.74 -16.49
CA THR A 60 -1.84 -7.41 -15.95
C THR A 60 -2.00 -7.53 -14.44
N LEU A 61 -1.20 -6.77 -13.70
CA LEU A 61 -1.32 -6.69 -12.26
C LEU A 61 -2.19 -5.50 -11.88
N GLY A 62 -3.34 -5.76 -11.28
CA GLY A 62 -4.19 -4.74 -10.68
C GLY A 62 -3.78 -4.49 -9.23
N ILE A 63 -3.57 -3.22 -8.86
CA ILE A 63 -3.29 -2.81 -7.49
C ILE A 63 -4.45 -1.96 -7.00
N VAL A 64 -5.15 -2.44 -5.96
CA VAL A 64 -6.25 -1.73 -5.30
C VAL A 64 -5.73 -1.19 -3.97
N GLY A 65 -5.67 0.13 -3.85
CA GLY A 65 -5.04 0.86 -2.76
C GLY A 65 -3.54 1.10 -3.02
N VAL A 66 -3.17 2.34 -3.29
CA VAL A 66 -1.82 2.76 -3.67
C VAL A 66 -1.22 3.60 -2.53
N GLY A 67 -1.26 3.07 -1.31
CA GLY A 67 -0.62 3.69 -0.14
C GLY A 67 0.85 3.27 0.01
N HIS A 68 1.33 3.22 1.27
CA HIS A 68 2.71 2.81 1.60
C HIS A 68 3.12 1.46 0.99
N VAL A 69 2.21 0.49 0.93
CA VAL A 69 2.47 -0.84 0.35
C VAL A 69 2.25 -0.83 -1.16
N GLY A 70 1.08 -0.37 -1.61
CA GLY A 70 0.68 -0.43 -3.01
C GLY A 70 1.66 0.26 -3.95
N SER A 71 2.17 1.44 -3.58
CA SER A 71 3.17 2.17 -4.38
C SER A 71 4.50 1.40 -4.53
N LEU A 72 4.92 0.67 -3.49
CA LEU A 72 6.12 -0.17 -3.55
C LEU A 72 5.91 -1.39 -4.45
N VAL A 73 4.75 -2.03 -4.34
CA VAL A 73 4.37 -3.16 -5.20
C VAL A 73 4.26 -2.71 -6.66
N GLU A 74 3.67 -1.54 -6.91
CA GLU A 74 3.56 -0.95 -8.24
C GLU A 74 4.94 -0.74 -8.87
N ALA A 75 5.84 -0.04 -8.16
CA ALA A 75 7.19 0.23 -8.66
C ALA A 75 7.97 -1.05 -8.96
N TYR A 76 7.87 -2.05 -8.08
CA TYR A 76 8.49 -3.36 -8.26
C TYR A 76 7.92 -4.08 -9.49
N ALA A 77 6.58 -4.17 -9.59
CA ALA A 77 5.92 -4.89 -10.68
C ALA A 77 6.18 -4.25 -12.05
N ARG A 78 6.17 -2.93 -12.14
CA ARG A 78 6.53 -2.19 -13.36
C ARG A 78 7.99 -2.47 -13.75
N THR A 79 8.91 -2.45 -12.79
CA THR A 79 10.34 -2.76 -13.04
C THR A 79 10.54 -4.20 -13.50
N TRP A 80 9.77 -5.16 -12.97
CA TRP A 80 9.85 -6.56 -13.40
C TRP A 80 9.21 -6.81 -14.78
N GLY A 81 8.33 -5.91 -15.25
CA GLY A 81 7.77 -5.96 -16.61
C GLY A 81 6.29 -6.29 -16.69
N PHE A 82 5.54 -6.21 -15.57
CA PHE A 82 4.09 -6.30 -15.62
C PHE A 82 3.49 -5.07 -16.31
N ARG A 83 2.40 -5.27 -17.05
CA ARG A 83 1.42 -4.19 -17.25
C ARG A 83 0.71 -3.97 -15.91
N VAL A 84 0.79 -2.75 -15.36
CA VAL A 84 0.18 -2.44 -14.06
C VAL A 84 -0.94 -1.42 -14.24
N VAL A 85 -2.09 -1.72 -13.65
CA VAL A 85 -3.21 -0.79 -13.47
C VAL A 85 -3.42 -0.55 -11.98
N ALA A 86 -3.73 0.68 -11.59
CA ALA A 86 -3.78 1.10 -10.20
C ALA A 86 -5.12 1.78 -9.92
N CYS A 87 -5.74 1.43 -8.79
CA CYS A 87 -7.03 1.93 -8.34
C CYS A 87 -6.89 2.48 -6.92
N ASP A 88 -7.15 3.77 -6.75
CA ASP A 88 -7.17 4.46 -5.46
C ASP A 88 -8.06 5.72 -5.55
N PRO A 89 -9.39 5.57 -5.47
CA PRO A 89 -10.32 6.71 -5.60
C PRO A 89 -10.04 7.85 -4.61
N PRO A 90 -9.75 7.59 -3.31
CA PRO A 90 -9.40 8.67 -2.39
C PRO A 90 -8.15 9.46 -2.81
N ARG A 91 -7.12 8.79 -3.35
CA ARG A 91 -5.96 9.51 -3.91
C ARG A 91 -6.31 10.22 -5.21
N GLU A 92 -7.12 9.61 -6.07
CA GLU A 92 -7.54 10.24 -7.34
C GLU A 92 -8.30 11.55 -7.11
N GLU A 93 -9.22 11.58 -6.15
CA GLU A 93 -9.95 12.79 -5.78
C GLU A 93 -9.02 13.93 -5.30
N ARG A 94 -7.92 13.57 -4.62
CA ARG A 94 -6.97 14.54 -4.05
C ARG A 94 -5.85 14.96 -5.01
N GLU A 95 -5.41 14.04 -5.87
CA GLU A 95 -4.15 14.15 -6.62
C GLU A 95 -4.36 14.17 -8.15
N HIS A 96 -5.50 13.67 -8.65
CA HIS A 96 -5.77 13.48 -10.09
C HIS A 96 -4.63 12.73 -10.81
N GLY A 97 -4.20 11.62 -10.19
CA GLY A 97 -3.01 10.86 -10.57
C GLY A 97 -3.24 9.84 -11.68
N GLY A 98 -4.46 9.72 -12.20
CA GLY A 98 -4.83 8.72 -13.19
C GLY A 98 -5.10 7.34 -12.59
N PHE A 99 -5.49 7.26 -11.32
CA PHE A 99 -5.97 6.01 -10.73
C PHE A 99 -7.37 5.67 -11.25
N LEU A 100 -7.58 4.40 -11.54
CA LEU A 100 -8.85 3.89 -12.07
C LEU A 100 -9.88 3.66 -10.95
N PRO A 101 -11.18 3.70 -11.26
CA PRO A 101 -12.21 3.19 -10.36
C PRO A 101 -12.14 1.66 -10.25
N LEU A 102 -12.89 1.09 -9.30
CA LEU A 102 -13.01 -0.36 -9.11
C LEU A 102 -14.04 -1.01 -10.06
N GLU A 103 -14.82 -0.18 -10.77
CA GLU A 103 -15.89 -0.57 -11.70
C GLU A 103 -15.36 -0.94 -13.09
#